data_AF-A0A4Z0YRN2-F1
#
_entry.id   AF-A0A4Z0YRN2-F1
#
_cell.length_a   1.000
_cell.length_b   1.000
_cell.length_c   1.000
_cell.angle_alpha   90.00
_cell.angle_beta   90.00
_cell.angle_gamma   90.00
#
_symmetry.space_group_name_H-M   'P 1'
#
loop_
_entity.id
_entity.type
_entity.pdbx_description
1 polymer ?
#
loop_
_entity_poly.entity_id
_entity_poly.type
_entity_poly.pdbx_seq_one_letter_code
_entity_poly.pdbx_strand_id
1 'polypeptide(L)'
;MPALSGIFGVVAGLVLLAAPASARIWAGPVDINEACGQQYGGGWKASLDGGSAYDWSCVNSAGAHKSINVDAYCSQKYGNAAYADPQGGGAYDWGCYWR
;
A
#
# COMPACT_ATOMS: atom_id res chain seq x y z
N MET A 1 39.14 -49.67 28.53
CA MET A 1 37.91 -49.15 29.15
C MET A 1 38.14 -47.66 29.43
N PRO A 2 37.12 -46.79 29.26
CA PRO A 2 36.95 -45.76 28.23
C PRO A 2 37.68 -44.42 28.56
N ALA A 3 37.86 -43.44 27.67
CA ALA A 3 36.81 -42.52 27.20
C ALA A 3 37.21 -41.82 25.89
N LEU A 4 36.28 -41.85 24.93
CA LEU A 4 36.35 -41.16 23.65
C LEU A 4 35.94 -39.69 23.84
N SER A 5 36.84 -38.81 23.39
CA SER A 5 36.67 -37.45 22.90
C SER A 5 35.29 -36.79 23.03
N GLY A 6 35.21 -35.78 23.89
CA GLY A 6 34.11 -34.81 23.94
C GLY A 6 34.15 -33.88 22.73
N ILE A 7 33.10 -33.93 21.92
CA ILE A 7 32.80 -33.00 20.83
C ILE A 7 32.39 -31.65 21.43
N PHE A 8 33.25 -30.64 21.28
CA PHE A 8 32.92 -29.24 21.55
C PHE A 8 31.88 -28.77 20.53
N GLY A 9 30.60 -28.83 20.91
CA GLY A 9 29.49 -28.27 20.14
C GLY A 9 29.52 -26.75 20.22
N VAL A 10 29.80 -26.07 19.10
CA VAL A 10 29.58 -24.63 18.97
C VAL A 10 28.21 -24.43 18.33
N VAL A 11 27.22 -24.06 19.15
CA VAL A 11 25.92 -23.61 18.66
C VAL A 11 26.12 -22.17 18.19
N ALA A 12 26.44 -21.99 16.91
CA ALA A 12 26.45 -20.68 16.28
C ALA A 12 25.00 -20.18 16.16
N GLY A 13 24.57 -19.36 17.12
CA GLY A 13 23.26 -18.73 17.11
C GLY A 13 23.14 -17.76 15.93
N LEU A 14 22.19 -18.02 15.03
CA LEU A 14 21.77 -17.05 14.02
C LEU A 14 21.11 -15.86 14.71
N VAL A 15 21.86 -14.78 14.88
CA VAL A 15 21.28 -13.47 15.22
C VAL A 15 20.63 -12.92 13.95
N LEU A 16 19.32 -13.15 13.81
CA LEU A 16 18.50 -12.47 12.80
C LEU A 16 18.50 -10.98 13.12
N LEU A 17 19.33 -10.21 12.42
CA LEU A 17 19.27 -8.76 12.39
C LEU A 17 17.98 -8.35 11.67
N ALA A 18 16.86 -8.32 12.41
CA ALA A 18 15.65 -7.70 11.91
C ALA A 18 15.93 -6.21 11.73
N ALA A 19 16.00 -5.75 10.49
CA ALA A 19 15.99 -4.33 10.20
C ALA A 19 14.73 -3.71 10.85
N PRO A 20 14.81 -2.52 11.45
CA PRO A 20 13.62 -1.85 11.93
C PRO A 20 12.66 -1.68 10.74
N ALA A 21 11.44 -2.20 10.88
CA ALA A 21 10.39 -1.90 9.93
C ALA A 21 10.12 -0.39 10.07
N SER A 22 10.55 0.39 9.08
CA SER A 22 10.19 1.80 9.02
C SER A 22 8.66 1.89 9.00
N ALA A 23 8.09 2.36 10.10
CA ALA A 23 6.66 2.55 10.20
C ALA A 23 6.27 3.75 9.32
N ARG A 24 5.44 3.49 8.31
CA ARG A 24 4.84 4.55 7.49
C ARG A 24 3.99 5.44 8.40
N ILE A 25 4.08 6.76 8.26
CA ILE A 25 3.27 7.68 9.07
C ILE A 25 1.90 7.84 8.40
N TRP A 26 0.84 7.37 9.05
CA TRP A 26 -0.52 7.38 8.51
C TRP A 26 -1.08 8.79 8.35
N ALA A 27 -1.37 9.20 7.11
CA ALA A 27 -1.99 10.49 6.80
C ALA A 27 -3.52 10.42 6.82
N GLY A 28 -4.09 9.33 6.30
CA GLY A 28 -5.53 9.15 6.23
C GLY A 28 -5.97 8.11 5.21
N PRO A 29 -7.27 7.79 5.18
CA PRO A 29 -7.82 6.83 4.23
C PRO A 29 -7.82 7.38 2.80
N VAL A 30 -7.88 6.47 1.84
CA VAL A 30 -8.14 6.78 0.43
C VAL A 30 -9.62 6.56 0.12
N ASP A 31 -10.30 7.60 -0.36
CA ASP A 31 -11.62 7.47 -0.98
C ASP A 31 -11.46 7.51 -2.51
N ILE A 32 -11.61 6.35 -3.16
CA ILE A 32 -11.44 6.21 -4.61
C ILE A 32 -12.52 6.98 -5.39
N ASN A 33 -13.74 7.09 -4.87
CA ASN A 33 -14.79 7.90 -5.51
C ASN A 33 -14.45 9.39 -5.44
N GLU A 34 -13.97 9.85 -4.30
CA GLU A 34 -13.48 11.22 -4.16
C GLU A 34 -12.30 11.48 -5.11
N ALA A 35 -11.35 10.54 -5.22
CA ALA A 35 -10.24 10.64 -6.16
C ALA A 35 -10.69 10.81 -7.61
N CYS A 36 -11.70 10.06 -8.05
CA CYS A 36 -12.31 10.24 -9.38
C CYS A 36 -12.93 11.63 -9.56
N GLY A 37 -13.67 12.09 -8.54
CA GLY A 37 -14.27 13.42 -8.54
C GLY A 37 -13.23 14.54 -8.60
N GLN A 38 -12.11 14.41 -7.88
CA GLN A 38 -11.03 15.40 -7.87
C GLN A 38 -10.27 15.44 -9.22
N GLN A 39 -10.00 14.27 -9.82
CA GLN A 39 -9.20 14.19 -11.05
C GLN A 39 -9.99 14.52 -12.32
N TYR A 40 -11.28 14.17 -12.35
CA TYR A 40 -12.07 14.23 -13.58
C TYR A 40 -13.41 14.98 -13.45
N GLY A 41 -13.79 15.38 -12.24
CA GLY A 41 -15.03 16.12 -11.94
C GLY A 41 -16.18 15.23 -11.47
N GLY A 42 -17.27 15.85 -10.98
CA GLY A 42 -18.38 15.17 -10.30
C GLY A 42 -19.19 14.16 -11.13
N GLY A 43 -18.95 14.06 -12.44
CA GLY A 43 -19.56 13.05 -13.31
C GLY A 43 -18.83 11.70 -13.31
N TRP A 44 -17.71 11.59 -12.61
CA TRP A 44 -16.89 10.38 -12.54
C TRP A 44 -17.03 9.67 -11.20
N LYS A 45 -17.12 8.35 -11.24
CA LYS A 45 -17.30 7.45 -10.09
C LYS A 45 -16.29 6.32 -10.15
N ALA A 46 -15.97 5.75 -9.01
CA ALA A 46 -15.12 4.57 -8.91
C ALA A 46 -15.87 3.31 -9.40
N SER A 47 -15.17 2.49 -10.19
CA SER A 47 -15.54 1.13 -10.57
C SER A 47 -14.38 0.21 -10.25
N LEU A 48 -14.69 -0.99 -9.78
CA LEU A 48 -13.71 -2.04 -9.48
C LEU A 48 -13.95 -3.20 -10.46
N ASP A 49 -12.98 -3.45 -11.34
CA ASP A 49 -13.04 -4.50 -12.37
C ASP A 49 -12.23 -5.75 -11.97
N GLY A 50 -12.08 -5.99 -10.66
CA GLY A 50 -11.27 -7.08 -10.11
C GLY A 50 -11.30 -7.15 -8.59
N GLY A 51 -10.17 -7.54 -7.99
CA GLY A 51 -10.06 -7.75 -6.53
C GLY A 51 -8.82 -7.12 -5.90
N SER A 52 -7.94 -6.54 -6.70
CA SER A 52 -6.71 -5.90 -6.26
C SER A 52 -6.85 -4.38 -6.16
N ALA A 53 -5.93 -3.77 -5.43
CA ALA A 53 -5.78 -2.33 -5.31
C ALA A 53 -5.63 -1.63 -6.67
N TYR A 54 -5.15 -2.34 -7.70
CA TYR A 54 -4.88 -1.77 -9.02
C TYR A 54 -6.05 -1.93 -10.00
N ASP A 55 -7.11 -2.61 -9.61
CA ASP A 55 -8.27 -2.89 -10.49
C ASP A 55 -9.33 -1.76 -10.44
N TRP A 56 -9.04 -0.66 -9.76
CA TRP A 56 -9.89 0.51 -9.72
C TRP A 56 -9.75 1.37 -10.98
N SER A 57 -10.88 1.82 -11.50
CA SER A 57 -10.97 2.78 -12.60
C SER A 57 -12.05 3.84 -12.31
N CYS A 58 -11.91 5.02 -12.90
CA CYS A 58 -12.96 6.02 -12.90
C CYS A 58 -13.84 5.82 -14.13
N VAL A 59 -15.16 5.72 -13.90
CA VAL A 59 -16.18 5.57 -14.94
C VAL A 59 -17.15 6.74 -14.92
N ASN A 60 -17.67 7.11 -16.08
CA ASN A 60 -18.72 8.13 -16.21
C ASN A 60 -20.02 7.53 -16.79
N SER A 61 -21.08 8.33 -16.85
CA SER A 61 -22.39 7.89 -17.37
C SER A 61 -22.39 7.51 -18.86
N ALA A 62 -21.37 7.92 -19.63
CA ALA A 62 -21.19 7.54 -21.02
C ALA A 62 -20.44 6.20 -21.18
N GLY A 63 -20.03 5.56 -20.08
CA GLY A 63 -19.27 4.31 -20.09
C GLY A 63 -17.78 4.49 -20.42
N ALA A 64 -17.24 5.70 -20.32
CA ALA A 64 -15.80 5.92 -20.50
C ALA A 64 -15.04 5.52 -19.23
N HIS A 65 -13.91 4.84 -19.39
CA HIS A 65 -13.02 4.44 -18.30
C HIS A 65 -11.73 5.27 -18.31
N LYS A 66 -11.24 5.63 -17.12
CA LYS A 66 -9.94 6.27 -16.90
C LYS A 66 -9.21 5.61 -15.73
N SER A 67 -7.89 5.58 -15.80
CA SER A 67 -7.04 5.16 -14.68
C SER A 67 -7.18 6.14 -13.51
N ILE A 68 -6.75 5.74 -12.32
CA ILE A 68 -6.81 6.58 -11.12
C ILE A 68 -5.39 6.86 -10.65
N ASN A 69 -5.04 8.13 -10.46
CA ASN A 69 -3.80 8.48 -9.80
C ASN A 69 -4.03 8.66 -8.28
N VAL A 70 -3.86 7.58 -7.51
CA VAL A 70 -4.11 7.60 -6.06
C VAL A 70 -3.06 8.43 -5.31
N ASP A 71 -1.82 8.50 -5.82
CA ASP A 71 -0.75 9.33 -5.24
C ASP A 71 -1.06 10.84 -5.37
N ALA A 72 -1.59 11.25 -6.53
CA ALA A 72 -2.07 12.61 -6.74
C ALA A 72 -3.23 12.94 -5.79
N TYR A 73 -4.15 12.01 -5.55
CA TYR A 73 -5.20 12.19 -4.55
C TYR A 73 -4.61 12.41 -3.15
N CYS A 74 -3.67 11.56 -2.71
CA CYS A 74 -3.06 11.71 -1.38
C CYS A 74 -2.32 13.04 -1.22
N SER A 75 -1.52 13.42 -2.22
CA SER A 75 -0.77 14.69 -2.19
C SER A 75 -1.68 15.92 -2.23
N GLN A 76 -2.80 15.86 -2.95
CA GLN A 76 -3.80 16.93 -2.99
C GLN A 76 -4.63 17.02 -1.69
N LYS A 77 -5.00 15.87 -1.10
CA LYS A 77 -5.86 15.79 0.08
C LYS A 77 -5.13 16.07 1.39
N TYR A 78 -3.92 15.52 1.55
CA TYR A 78 -3.17 15.53 2.82
C TYR A 78 -1.86 16.34 2.74
N GLY A 79 -1.57 16.94 1.58
CA GLY A 79 -0.41 17.79 1.35
C GLY A 79 0.70 17.11 0.55
N ASN A 80 1.59 17.91 -0.05
CA ASN A 80 2.52 17.49 -1.11
C ASN A 80 3.55 16.40 -0.71
N ALA A 81 3.68 16.10 0.58
CA ALA A 81 4.54 15.04 1.09
C ALA A 81 3.81 13.70 1.32
N ALA A 82 2.48 13.68 1.13
CA ALA A 82 1.67 12.47 1.24
C ALA A 82 1.71 11.65 -0.06
N TYR A 83 1.79 10.33 0.08
CA TYR A 83 1.84 9.36 -1.00
C TYR A 83 0.87 8.19 -0.74
N ALA A 84 0.51 7.45 -1.79
CA ALA A 84 -0.42 6.33 -1.70
C ALA A 84 0.30 4.98 -1.53
N ASP A 85 -0.25 4.09 -0.72
CA ASP A 85 0.26 2.72 -0.55
C ASP A 85 -0.89 1.72 -0.33
N PRO A 86 -0.91 0.57 -1.04
CA PRO A 86 -2.00 -0.38 -0.98
C PRO A 86 -1.89 -1.44 0.14
N GLN A 87 -1.00 -1.31 1.13
CA GLN A 87 -0.91 -2.07 2.42
C GLN A 87 -1.01 -3.61 2.42
N GLY A 88 -1.06 -4.27 1.27
CA GLY A 88 -1.45 -5.68 1.16
C GLY A 88 -1.98 -6.04 -0.23
N GLY A 89 -2.40 -5.03 -1.01
CA GLY A 89 -2.74 -5.16 -2.41
C GLY A 89 -4.21 -5.53 -2.67
N GLY A 90 -5.03 -5.69 -1.64
CA GLY A 90 -6.47 -5.82 -1.79
C GLY A 90 -7.11 -4.53 -2.28
N ALA A 91 -8.25 -4.63 -2.97
CA ALA A 91 -8.95 -3.48 -3.54
C ALA A 91 -9.16 -2.33 -2.53
N TYR A 92 -9.41 -2.63 -1.27
CA TYR A 92 -9.75 -1.62 -0.24
C TYR A 92 -8.58 -1.26 0.68
N ASP A 93 -7.38 -1.75 0.39
CA ASP A 93 -6.22 -1.62 1.28
C ASP A 93 -5.44 -0.31 1.06
N TRP A 94 -5.95 0.59 0.21
CA TRP A 94 -5.33 1.88 -0.06
C TRP A 94 -5.33 2.81 1.16
N GLY A 95 -4.15 3.34 1.47
CA GLY A 95 -3.94 4.37 2.47
C GLY A 95 -3.04 5.49 1.98
N CYS A 96 -3.19 6.68 2.55
CA CYS A 96 -2.26 7.78 2.38
C CYS A 96 -1.28 7.83 3.55
N TYR A 97 0.00 8.07 3.24
CA TYR A 97 1.09 8.12 4.22
C TYR A 97 2.01 9.31 3.93
N TRP A 98 2.66 9.85 4.96
CA TRP A 98 3.72 10.86 4.76
C TRP A 98 5.08 10.18 4.54
N ARG A 99 5.89 10.79 3.67
CA ARG A 99 7.30 10.44 3.48
C ARG A 99 8.18 10.84 4.67
#